data_AF-A0A176RYV3-F1
#
_entry.id   AF-A0A176RYV3-F1
#
_cell.length_a   1.000
_cell.length_b   1.000
_cell.length_c   1.000
_cell.angle_alpha   90.00
_cell.angle_beta   90.00
_cell.angle_gamma   90.00
#
_symmetry.space_group_name_H-M   'P 1'
#
loop_
_entity.id
_entity.type
_entity.pdbx_description
1 polymer ?
#
loop_
_entity_poly.entity_id
_entity_poly.type
_entity_poly.pdbx_seq_one_letter_code
_entity_poly.pdbx_strand_id
1 'polypeptide(L)'
;PGSKPHENNWEYKALVVVSSNQSPITKKSKKNVQIKVFDKSKITFLKDDFEFISASIGVNVVWETFKEIRVEFIEVGNEYAKDSYNEQLLKSGPNRLLELTYQYDQESNKFKRVN
;
A
#
# COMPACT_ATOMS: atom_id res chain seq x y z
N PRO A 1 24.80 -2.89 17.61
CA PRO A 1 23.75 -2.14 18.35
C PRO A 1 22.35 -2.52 17.81
N GLY A 2 21.58 -3.43 18.40
CA GLY A 2 21.56 -3.92 19.78
C GLY A 2 20.20 -3.64 20.47
N SER A 3 19.31 -2.87 19.85
CA SER A 3 17.98 -2.60 20.40
C SER A 3 17.04 -3.77 20.13
N LYS A 4 16.49 -4.37 21.20
CA LYS A 4 15.38 -5.33 21.09
C LYS A 4 14.17 -4.62 20.48
N PRO A 5 13.36 -5.28 19.63
CA PRO A 5 12.02 -4.77 19.36
C PRO A 5 11.33 -4.62 20.72
N HIS A 6 10.58 -3.54 20.95
CA HIS A 6 9.81 -3.23 22.17
C HIS A 6 10.46 -2.34 23.26
N GLU A 7 11.75 -2.00 23.24
CA GLU A 7 12.32 -1.03 24.20
C GLU A 7 12.45 0.38 23.56
N ASN A 8 11.81 1.41 24.13
CA ASN A 8 11.87 2.87 23.80
C ASN A 8 10.78 3.49 22.89
N ASN A 9 9.49 3.22 23.11
CA ASN A 9 8.39 3.91 22.40
C ASN A 9 8.62 3.94 20.87
N TRP A 10 8.82 2.76 20.28
CA TRP A 10 9.01 2.62 18.83
C TRP A 10 7.65 2.67 18.17
N GLU A 11 7.35 3.81 17.57
CA GLU A 11 6.22 3.99 16.66
C GLU A 11 6.72 3.72 15.25
N TYR A 12 6.12 2.73 14.58
CA TYR A 12 6.36 2.47 13.17
C TYR A 12 5.12 2.86 12.37
N LYS A 13 5.34 3.41 11.18
CA LYS A 13 4.25 3.84 10.30
C LYS A 13 4.33 3.10 8.97
N ALA A 14 3.26 2.38 8.62
CA ALA A 14 3.03 1.90 7.28
C ALA A 14 2.29 2.99 6.51
N LEU A 15 2.93 3.56 5.49
CA LEU A 15 2.37 4.58 4.63
C LEU A 15 2.21 4.00 3.23
N VAL A 16 1.00 4.14 2.67
CA VAL A 16 0.73 3.82 1.28
C VAL A 16 0.34 5.10 0.55
N VAL A 17 1.11 5.45 -0.49
CA VAL A 17 0.93 6.67 -1.28
C VAL A 17 0.50 6.30 -2.68
N VAL A 18 -0.61 6.86 -3.15
CA VAL A 18 -1.09 6.69 -4.53
C VAL A 18 -0.94 8.02 -5.26
N SER A 19 -0.35 8.01 -6.45
CA SER A 19 -0.18 9.19 -7.29
C SER A 19 -0.48 8.89 -8.76
N SER A 20 -0.87 9.92 -9.52
CA SER A 20 -1.11 9.83 -10.97
C SER A 20 -0.60 11.08 -11.65
N ASN A 21 0.06 10.92 -12.79
CA ASN A 21 0.45 12.04 -13.65
C ASN A 21 -0.64 12.38 -14.69
N GLN A 22 -1.74 11.64 -14.71
CA GLN A 22 -2.88 11.84 -15.62
C GLN A 22 -4.05 12.47 -14.85
N SER A 23 -4.56 13.59 -15.38
CA SER A 23 -5.73 14.31 -14.88
C SER A 23 -6.99 13.97 -15.70
N PRO A 24 -8.17 13.81 -15.08
CA PRO A 24 -8.40 13.81 -13.64
C PRO A 24 -7.96 12.47 -13.01
N ILE A 25 -7.45 12.53 -11.76
CA ILE A 25 -7.02 11.34 -11.02
C ILE A 25 -8.16 10.33 -10.78
N THR A 26 -9.41 10.77 -10.90
CA THR A 26 -10.62 9.95 -10.70
C THR A 26 -10.91 8.99 -11.86
N LYS A 27 -10.32 9.20 -13.04
CA LYS A 27 -10.48 8.32 -14.20
C LYS A 27 -9.53 7.13 -14.17
N LYS A 28 -9.89 6.08 -14.91
CA LYS A 28 -9.00 4.96 -15.20
C LYS A 28 -7.72 5.47 -15.85
N SER A 29 -6.61 5.30 -15.17
CA SER A 29 -5.33 5.83 -15.60
C SER A 29 -4.21 5.06 -14.92
N LYS A 30 -2.98 5.29 -15.36
CA LYS A 30 -1.80 4.77 -14.67
C LYS A 30 -1.64 5.46 -13.32
N LYS A 31 -1.57 4.67 -12.24
CA LYS A 31 -1.32 5.11 -10.87
C LYS A 31 -0.04 4.47 -10.36
N ASN A 32 0.80 5.26 -9.72
CA ASN A 32 1.97 4.80 -9.01
C ASN A 32 1.62 4.66 -7.53
N VAL A 33 1.98 3.52 -6.94
CA VAL A 33 1.74 3.21 -5.54
C VAL A 33 3.07 2.96 -4.85
N GLN A 34 3.25 3.56 -3.68
CA GLN A 34 4.44 3.36 -2.87
C GLN A 34 4.07 2.94 -1.46
N ILE A 35 4.66 1.85 -0.99
CA ILE A 35 4.54 1.34 0.38
C ILE A 35 5.84 1.67 1.12
N LYS A 36 5.72 2.27 2.30
CA LYS A 36 6.86 2.60 3.16
C LYS A 36 6.59 2.17 4.58
N VAL A 37 7.59 1.58 5.23
CA VAL A 37 7.63 1.37 6.68
C VAL A 37 8.85 2.08 7.23
N PHE A 38 8.64 2.94 8.21
CA PHE A 38 9.72 3.67 8.87
C PHE A 38 9.44 3.88 10.35
N ASP A 39 10.49 4.10 11.13
CA ASP A 39 10.40 4.48 12.55
C ASP A 39 10.32 6.01 12.73
N LYS A 40 10.18 6.47 13.98
CA LYS A 40 10.22 7.90 14.35
C LYS A 40 11.48 8.64 13.90
N SER A 41 12.59 7.94 13.71
CA SER A 41 13.87 8.48 13.26
C SER A 41 13.97 8.51 11.73
N LYS A 42 12.90 8.16 11.00
CA LYS A 42 12.82 8.02 9.54
C LYS A 42 13.73 6.93 8.96
N ILE A 43 14.19 5.99 9.78
CA ILE A 43 14.89 4.79 9.29
C ILE A 43 13.87 3.96 8.53
N THR A 44 14.14 3.70 7.26
CA THR A 44 13.23 2.96 6.38
C THR A 44 13.47 1.45 6.51
N PHE A 45 12.46 0.69 6.91
CA PHE A 45 12.47 -0.77 7.02
C PHE A 45 11.83 -1.45 5.81
N LEU A 46 10.92 -0.76 5.13
CA LEU A 46 10.32 -1.17 3.86
C LEU A 46 10.23 0.04 2.95
N LYS A 47 10.61 -0.12 1.69
CA LYS A 47 10.21 0.77 0.61
C LYS A 47 9.92 -0.09 -0.60
N ASP A 48 8.74 0.09 -1.17
CA ASP A 48 8.31 -0.70 -2.30
C ASP A 48 7.41 0.10 -3.23
N ASP A 49 7.56 -0.10 -4.53
CA ASP A 49 6.96 0.74 -5.56
C ASP A 49 6.26 -0.13 -6.61
N PHE A 50 5.04 0.27 -7.00
CA PHE A 50 4.16 -0.48 -7.91
C PHE A 50 3.43 0.46 -8.86
N GLU A 51 2.89 -0.13 -9.91
CA GLU A 51 2.07 0.56 -10.90
C GLU A 51 0.81 -0.24 -11.22
N PHE A 52 -0.32 0.46 -11.25
CA PHE A 52 -1.61 -0.11 -11.63
C PHE A 52 -2.29 0.77 -12.67
N ILE A 53 -2.97 0.15 -13.64
CA ILE A 53 -3.94 0.86 -14.48
C ILE A 53 -5.31 0.68 -13.83
N SER A 54 -5.77 1.70 -13.14
CA SER A 54 -6.97 1.63 -12.30
C SER A 54 -7.73 2.96 -12.26
N ALA A 55 -9.02 2.93 -11.91
CA ALA A 55 -9.81 4.12 -11.62
C ALA A 55 -9.34 4.81 -10.34
N SER A 56 -9.67 4.21 -9.19
CA SER A 56 -9.20 4.61 -7.87
C SER A 56 -8.65 3.37 -7.14
N ILE A 57 -7.70 3.58 -6.23
CA ILE A 57 -7.08 2.50 -5.47
C ILE A 57 -7.51 2.61 -4.02
N GLY A 58 -8.22 1.59 -3.54
CA GLY A 58 -8.42 1.31 -2.12
C GLY A 58 -7.29 0.43 -1.59
N VAL A 59 -6.92 0.63 -0.32
CA VAL A 59 -5.83 -0.11 0.32
C VAL A 59 -6.29 -0.60 1.68
N ASN A 60 -6.19 -1.91 1.90
CA ASN A 60 -6.37 -2.53 3.21
C ASN A 60 -5.00 -2.94 3.75
N VAL A 61 -4.66 -2.51 4.96
CA VAL A 61 -3.39 -2.87 5.63
C VAL A 61 -3.70 -3.61 6.91
N VAL A 62 -3.19 -4.84 7.03
CA VAL A 62 -3.26 -5.65 8.26
C VAL A 62 -1.86 -5.76 8.83
N TRP A 63 -1.67 -5.24 10.04
CA TRP A 63 -0.39 -5.23 10.73
C TRP A 63 -0.57 -5.53 12.22
N GLU A 64 -0.87 -6.79 12.53
CA GLU A 64 -1.15 -7.23 13.90
C GLU A 64 0.12 -7.44 14.72
N THR A 65 1.23 -7.84 14.06
CA THR A 65 2.52 -8.07 14.71
C THR A 65 3.63 -7.40 13.92
N PHE A 66 4.68 -6.92 14.59
CA PHE A 66 5.83 -6.31 13.89
C PHE A 66 6.48 -7.25 12.86
N LYS A 67 6.29 -8.57 12.99
CA LYS A 67 6.93 -9.56 12.13
C LYS A 67 6.33 -9.63 10.72
N GLU A 68 5.06 -9.25 10.55
CA GLU A 68 4.35 -9.45 9.29
C GLU A 68 3.40 -8.29 8.98
N ILE A 69 3.46 -7.81 7.75
CA ILE A 69 2.55 -6.81 7.21
C ILE A 69 1.87 -7.41 5.98
N ARG A 70 0.54 -7.34 5.94
CA ARG A 70 -0.24 -7.68 4.75
C ARG A 70 -0.86 -6.42 4.17
N VAL A 71 -0.71 -6.25 2.87
CA VAL A 71 -1.28 -5.12 2.13
C VAL A 71 -2.08 -5.66 0.97
N GLU A 72 -3.36 -5.29 0.92
CA GLU A 72 -4.25 -5.60 -0.19
C GLU A 72 -4.62 -4.32 -0.93
N PHE A 73 -4.47 -4.36 -2.25
CA PHE A 73 -4.89 -3.34 -3.18
C PHE A 73 -6.17 -3.77 -3.89
N ILE A 74 -7.16 -2.87 -3.86
CA ILE A 74 -8.42 -3.04 -4.59
C ILE A 74 -8.65 -1.83 -5.50
N GLU A 75 -9.21 -2.08 -6.67
CA GLU A 75 -9.74 -1.05 -7.53
C GLU A 75 -11.17 -0.72 -7.10
N VAL A 76 -11.44 0.56 -6.89
CA VAL A 76 -12.77 1.05 -6.53
C VAL A 76 -13.28 2.04 -7.57
N GLY A 77 -14.58 1.97 -7.85
CA GLY A 77 -15.25 2.93 -8.73
C GLY A 77 -15.35 4.30 -8.09
N ASN A 78 -15.31 5.34 -8.92
CA ASN A 78 -15.37 6.73 -8.50
C ASN A 78 -16.61 7.42 -9.09
N GLU A 79 -17.57 7.76 -8.22
CA GLU A 79 -18.84 8.39 -8.60
C GLU A 79 -18.68 9.76 -9.27
N TYR A 80 -17.58 10.47 -9.00
CA TYR A 80 -17.31 11.80 -9.55
C TYR A 80 -16.71 11.77 -10.95
N ALA A 81 -16.22 10.62 -11.43
CA ALA A 81 -15.57 10.52 -12.73
C ALA A 81 -16.55 10.58 -13.91
N LYS A 82 -17.83 10.21 -13.68
CA LYS A 82 -18.95 10.23 -14.65
C LYS A 82 -18.56 9.63 -16.01
N ASP A 83 -17.90 8.48 -16.00
CA ASP A 83 -17.52 7.73 -17.19
C ASP A 83 -18.00 6.27 -17.09
N SER A 84 -18.18 5.64 -18.26
CA SER A 84 -18.77 4.30 -18.36
C SER A 84 -17.99 3.22 -17.61
N TYR A 85 -16.67 3.36 -17.49
CA TYR A 85 -15.83 2.42 -16.76
C TYR A 85 -16.09 2.51 -15.26
N ASN A 86 -16.06 3.72 -14.70
CA ASN A 86 -16.36 3.95 -13.30
C ASN A 86 -17.81 3.56 -12.94
N GLU A 87 -18.78 3.85 -13.80
CA GLU A 87 -20.17 3.43 -13.62
C GLU A 87 -20.33 1.90 -13.58
N GLN A 88 -19.62 1.18 -14.46
CA GLN A 88 -19.62 -0.28 -14.44
C GLN A 88 -18.98 -0.82 -13.15
N LEU A 89 -17.84 -0.25 -12.74
CA LEU A 89 -17.13 -0.69 -11.55
C LEU A 89 -17.94 -0.44 -10.26
N LEU A 90 -18.67 0.68 -10.18
CA LEU A 90 -19.60 0.95 -9.08
C LEU A 90 -20.74 -0.09 -9.01
N LYS A 91 -21.19 -0.63 -10.15
CA LYS A 91 -22.23 -1.67 -10.21
C LYS A 91 -21.69 -3.06 -9.87
N SER A 92 -20.50 -3.40 -10.37
CA SER A 92 -19.88 -4.72 -10.14
C SER A 92 -19.25 -4.85 -8.76
N GLY A 93 -18.96 -3.73 -8.10
CA GLY A 93 -18.20 -3.68 -6.85
C GLY A 93 -16.69 -3.64 -7.07
N PRO A 94 -15.91 -3.54 -5.99
CA PRO A 94 -14.45 -3.46 -6.05
C PRO A 94 -13.81 -4.68 -6.71
N ASN A 95 -12.73 -4.46 -7.45
CA ASN A 95 -11.93 -5.53 -8.03
C ASN A 95 -10.60 -5.68 -7.30
N ARG A 96 -10.17 -6.90 -7.03
CA ARG A 96 -8.88 -7.14 -6.37
C ARG A 96 -7.74 -6.91 -7.36
N LEU A 97 -6.76 -6.09 -6.99
CA LEU A 97 -5.59 -5.80 -7.83
C LEU A 97 -4.40 -6.67 -7.44
N LEU A 98 -4.04 -6.67 -6.15
CA LEU A 98 -2.84 -7.34 -5.65
C LEU A 98 -2.93 -7.54 -4.14
N GLU A 99 -2.39 -8.66 -3.66
CA GLU A 99 -2.17 -8.91 -2.23
C GLU A 99 -0.67 -9.14 -2.02
N LEU A 100 -0.11 -8.53 -0.99
CA LEU A 100 1.31 -8.59 -0.66
C LEU A 100 1.48 -8.98 0.80
N THR A 101 2.41 -9.89 1.04
CA THR A 101 2.86 -10.23 2.39
C THR A 101 4.33 -9.88 2.52
N TYR A 102 4.63 -9.09 3.55
CA TYR A 102 5.98 -8.70 3.94
C TYR A 102 6.32 -9.30 5.29
N GLN A 103 7.48 -9.92 5.40
CA GLN A 103 7.99 -10.41 6.67
C GLN A 103 9.29 -9.72 7.06
N TYR A 104 9.42 -9.40 8.34
CA TYR A 104 10.62 -8.77 8.88
C TYR A 104 11.76 -9.79 8.94
N ASP A 105 12.81 -9.53 8.17
CA ASP A 105 14.04 -10.29 8.17
C ASP A 105 15.04 -9.69 9.17
N GLN A 106 15.42 -10.49 10.16
CA GLN A 106 16.33 -10.07 11.23
C GLN A 106 17.76 -9.86 10.74
N GLU A 107 18.19 -10.57 9.69
CA GLU A 107 19.54 -10.47 9.17
C GLU A 107 19.76 -9.14 8.44
N SER A 108 18.82 -8.77 7.56
CA SER A 108 18.89 -7.50 6.84
C SER A 108 18.31 -6.31 7.61
N ASN A 109 17.58 -6.55 8.71
CA ASN A 109 16.85 -5.52 9.46
C ASN A 109 15.88 -4.75 8.53
N LYS A 110 15.18 -5.49 7.66
CA LYS A 110 14.22 -4.99 6.66
C LYS A 110 13.03 -5.93 6.54
N PHE A 111 11.92 -5.40 6.06
CA PHE A 111 10.83 -6.25 5.57
C PHE A 111 11.14 -6.72 4.14
N LYS A 112 10.90 -8.00 3.87
CA LYS A 112 11.04 -8.62 2.55
C LYS A 112 9.70 -9.21 2.10
N ARG A 113 9.43 -9.16 0.79
CA ARG A 113 8.28 -9.87 0.20
C ARG A 113 8.50 -11.38 0.34
N VAL A 114 7.46 -12.11 0.72
CA VAL A 114 7.53 -13.57 0.90
C VAL A 114 6.50 -14.34 0.07
N ASN A 115 5.61 -13.64 -0.64
CA ASN A 115 4.67 -14.19 -1.62
C ASN A 115 4.63 -13.31 -2.86
#